data_AF-A0AAD1UCH9-F1
#
_entry.id   AF-A0AAD1UCH9-F1
#
_cell.length_a   1.000
_cell.length_b   1.000
_cell.length_c   1.000
_cell.angle_alpha   90.00
_cell.angle_beta   90.00
_cell.angle_gamma   90.00
#
_symmetry.space_group_name_H-M   'P 1'
#
loop_
_entity.id
_entity.type
_entity.pdbx_description
1 polymer ?
#
loop_
_entity_poly.entity_id
_entity_poly.type
_entity_poly.pdbx_seq_one_letter_code
_entity_poly.pdbx_strand_id
1 'polypeptide(L)'
;MNSGGKKLNLAQAKANVYVKKHKLVEVVSEMINNLIHVKDEKPIAYMIKYLANYLTEKERKKSGIYIEGHLPQKIPLMSYPKFGDECTHLLSKYLRRDMWSGMTKKKTKLGGKIQMCVQSGVCDEEEDVGIYATDEEAYKVFDDIFTPIIQDLHPEYDPEENLRNKFDLNSVQDITLSPKIKNKLSFIRVSARRNFKDYPFTPMMSTQIKLQVEKKIVETLGEVYGHYHQLAKVDEETTNWLNYVGIDISKQTSHSNAGINEDWPNGRGVFIDDNKAFVILVNFEDHVQVFTIGEDGDFSKSLTTLIKILSKFEEMGYAKHSTLGFLTASPKNLGTTLDLGVRIRLNTAQSEDHIEFYKKENWCSIKQAPYSDTEYDISFCETLAKNLTEHYAIDKFCECLFLLTEGDNWEEEEDEAQTEPFTDSEAVQNPQGINSSNDDKISDNKNQNNPSIKEENIIGKNSNDDKSKSKEKNSIHGTSTKDKVKDSTKSSTKRPRVLPKEESKYDDSEDSSEDDSGNDSKAGHQANKGEAATGDEDGDQNQNDNAQKKSND
;
A
#
# COMPACT_ATOMS: atom_id res chain seq x y z
N MET A 1 -33.99 -12.90 46.47
CA MET A 1 -33.51 -11.53 46.17
C MET A 1 -32.38 -11.20 47.12
N ASN A 2 -31.13 -11.04 46.64
CA ASN A 2 -30.07 -10.42 47.43
C ASN A 2 -28.94 -9.89 46.52
N SER A 3 -29.05 -8.64 46.08
CA SER A 3 -28.05 -7.97 45.24
C SER A 3 -27.59 -6.68 45.91
N GLY A 4 -26.59 -6.80 46.79
CA GLY A 4 -25.98 -5.69 47.52
C GLY A 4 -25.14 -4.79 46.61
N GLY A 5 -25.79 -3.95 45.81
CA GLY A 5 -25.12 -2.94 44.99
C GLY A 5 -24.49 -1.84 45.85
N LYS A 6 -23.19 -1.95 46.13
CA LYS A 6 -22.41 -0.85 46.74
C LYS A 6 -22.42 0.35 45.79
N LYS A 7 -23.10 1.44 46.17
CA LYS A 7 -22.96 2.74 45.49
C LYS A 7 -21.49 3.17 45.54
N LEU A 8 -20.87 3.32 44.37
CA LEU A 8 -19.52 3.87 44.23
C LEU A 8 -19.47 5.29 44.80
N ASN A 9 -18.46 5.59 45.60
CA ASN A 9 -18.20 6.94 46.09
C ASN A 9 -17.91 7.87 44.89
N LEU A 10 -18.30 9.15 44.97
CA LEU A 10 -18.03 10.17 43.94
C LEU A 10 -16.56 10.19 43.48
N ALA A 11 -15.61 9.95 44.38
CA ALA A 11 -14.19 9.81 44.05
C ALA A 11 -13.90 8.58 43.16
N GLN A 12 -14.52 7.43 43.45
CA GLN A 12 -14.40 6.20 42.66
C GLN A 12 -15.09 6.35 41.29
N ALA A 13 -16.23 7.06 41.23
CA ALA A 13 -16.88 7.39 39.97
C ALA A 13 -15.98 8.25 39.07
N LYS A 14 -15.34 9.30 39.62
CA LYS A 14 -14.37 10.13 38.89
C LYS A 14 -13.14 9.34 38.44
N ALA A 15 -12.59 8.48 39.30
CA ALA A 15 -11.48 7.60 38.94
C ALA A 15 -11.85 6.64 37.79
N ASN A 16 -13.03 6.01 37.84
CA ASN A 16 -13.52 5.13 36.78
C ASN A 16 -13.73 5.87 35.45
N VAL A 17 -14.22 7.12 35.47
CA VAL A 17 -14.33 7.95 34.25
C VAL A 17 -12.95 8.23 33.66
N TYR A 18 -11.95 8.58 34.46
CA TYR A 18 -10.59 8.81 34.00
C TYR A 18 -9.96 7.53 33.41
N VAL A 19 -10.07 6.41 34.13
CA VAL A 19 -9.57 5.10 33.71
C VAL A 19 -10.18 4.65 32.38
N LYS A 20 -11.50 4.82 32.19
CA LYS A 20 -12.17 4.52 30.92
C LYS A 20 -11.75 5.48 29.81
N LYS A 21 -11.74 6.79 30.06
CA LYS A 21 -11.35 7.82 29.07
C LYS A 21 -9.96 7.58 28.49
N HIS A 22 -9.02 7.10 29.32
CA HIS A 22 -7.64 6.85 28.93
C HIS A 22 -7.32 5.37 28.71
N LYS A 23 -8.33 4.48 28.64
CA LYS A 23 -8.20 3.04 28.38
C LYS A 23 -7.16 2.31 29.27
N LEU A 24 -6.93 2.80 30.49
CA LEU A 24 -5.75 2.41 31.29
C LEU A 24 -5.76 0.92 31.68
N VAL A 25 -6.94 0.32 31.87
CA VAL A 25 -7.07 -1.12 32.16
C VAL A 25 -6.73 -1.96 30.93
N GLU A 26 -7.13 -1.55 29.73
CA GLU A 26 -6.80 -2.23 28.47
C GLU A 26 -5.28 -2.23 28.27
N VAL A 27 -4.65 -1.05 28.30
CA VAL A 27 -3.20 -0.86 28.13
C VAL A 27 -2.37 -1.71 29.11
N VAL A 28 -2.72 -1.71 30.40
CA VAL A 28 -1.99 -2.49 31.42
C VAL A 28 -2.24 -3.99 31.27
N SER A 29 -3.46 -4.40 30.91
CA SER A 29 -3.79 -5.82 30.70
C SER A 29 -3.04 -6.38 29.50
N GLU A 30 -3.04 -5.67 28.37
CA GLU A 30 -2.25 -6.04 27.19
C GLU A 30 -0.76 -6.11 27.50
N MET A 31 -0.21 -5.15 28.24
CA MET A 31 1.21 -5.09 28.59
C MET A 31 1.65 -6.32 29.40
N ILE A 32 0.95 -6.61 30.49
CA ILE A 32 1.27 -7.74 31.39
C ILE A 32 1.19 -9.06 30.62
N ASN A 33 0.15 -9.19 29.81
CA ASN A 33 -0.07 -10.40 29.05
C ASN A 33 0.92 -10.55 27.87
N ASN A 34 1.30 -9.47 27.20
CA ASN A 34 2.38 -9.46 26.21
C ASN A 34 3.68 -9.97 26.84
N LEU A 35 4.01 -9.47 28.03
CA LEU A 35 5.16 -9.92 28.79
C LEU A 35 5.07 -11.43 29.13
N ILE A 36 3.90 -11.94 29.52
CA ILE A 36 3.68 -13.38 29.77
C ILE A 36 3.89 -14.22 28.50
N HIS A 37 3.54 -13.70 27.32
CA HIS A 37 3.73 -14.39 26.04
C HIS A 37 5.17 -14.35 25.53
N VAL A 38 5.82 -13.18 25.60
CA VAL A 38 7.22 -13.00 25.14
C VAL A 38 8.20 -13.65 26.12
N LYS A 39 7.88 -13.68 27.41
CA LYS A 39 8.74 -14.18 28.49
C LYS A 39 10.13 -13.51 28.49
N ASP A 40 10.14 -12.20 28.29
CA ASP A 40 11.36 -11.38 28.27
C ASP A 40 12.14 -11.57 29.58
N GLU A 41 13.46 -11.79 29.47
CA GLU A 41 14.36 -12.02 30.60
C GLU A 41 14.44 -10.81 31.56
N LYS A 42 14.05 -9.61 31.09
CA LYS A 42 14.05 -8.33 31.82
C LYS A 42 12.64 -7.75 31.84
N PRO A 43 11.69 -8.38 32.58
CA PRO A 43 10.26 -8.05 32.52
C PRO A 43 9.92 -6.59 32.80
N ILE A 44 10.63 -5.94 33.75
CA ILE A 44 10.42 -4.52 34.05
C ILE A 44 10.86 -3.62 32.90
N ALA A 45 11.98 -3.95 32.23
CA ALA A 45 12.46 -3.20 31.09
C ALA A 45 11.50 -3.35 29.90
N TYR A 46 10.99 -4.56 29.65
CA TYR A 46 9.94 -4.79 28.65
C TYR A 46 8.71 -3.92 28.92
N MET A 47 8.18 -3.90 30.15
CA MET A 47 7.01 -3.09 30.50
C MET A 47 7.24 -1.58 30.28
N ILE A 48 8.42 -1.05 30.67
CA ILE A 48 8.77 0.35 30.42
C ILE A 48 8.81 0.64 28.91
N LYS A 49 9.41 -0.26 28.12
CA LYS A 49 9.45 -0.12 26.65
C LYS A 49 8.06 -0.24 26.00
N TYR A 50 7.21 -1.12 26.50
CA TYR A 50 5.84 -1.32 26.01
C TYR A 50 4.98 -0.07 26.26
N LEU A 51 5.02 0.49 27.47
CA LEU A 51 4.30 1.74 27.79
C LEU A 51 4.85 2.94 27.01
N ALA A 52 6.16 2.97 26.73
CA ALA A 52 6.74 3.99 25.86
C ALA A 52 6.28 3.87 24.40
N ASN A 53 5.78 2.70 23.95
CA ASN A 53 5.14 2.51 22.65
C ASN A 53 3.69 3.08 22.58
N TYR A 54 3.27 3.82 23.62
CA TYR A 54 2.06 4.64 23.63
C TYR A 54 2.36 6.15 23.51
N LEU A 55 3.63 6.53 23.33
CA LEU A 55 4.07 7.92 23.25
C LEU A 55 4.92 8.14 21.98
N THR A 56 4.60 9.17 21.20
CA THR A 56 5.44 9.59 20.07
C THR A 56 6.85 9.95 20.55
N GLU A 57 7.85 9.91 19.67
CA GLU A 57 9.21 10.29 20.03
C GLU A 57 9.29 11.74 20.57
N LYS A 58 8.46 12.64 20.04
CA LYS A 58 8.34 14.03 20.48
C LYS A 58 7.76 14.14 21.90
N GLU A 59 6.75 13.35 22.23
CA GLU A 59 6.18 13.29 23.58
C GLU A 59 7.15 12.65 24.57
N ARG A 60 7.81 11.55 24.19
CA ARG A 60 8.87 10.92 25.02
C ARG A 60 9.98 11.91 25.37
N LYS A 61 10.51 12.63 24.39
CA LYS A 61 11.51 13.70 24.61
C LYS A 61 10.97 14.81 25.52
N LYS A 62 9.73 15.28 25.30
CA LYS A 62 9.09 16.31 26.15
C LYS A 62 8.87 15.85 27.59
N SER A 63 8.61 14.56 27.81
CA SER A 63 8.45 13.93 29.12
C SER A 63 9.76 13.44 29.75
N GLY A 64 10.92 13.65 29.10
CA GLY A 64 12.23 13.19 29.60
C GLY A 64 12.45 11.67 29.55
N ILE A 65 11.64 10.95 28.77
CA ILE A 65 11.72 9.49 28.62
C ILE A 65 12.66 9.17 27.45
N TYR A 66 13.82 8.61 27.76
CA TYR A 66 14.79 8.13 26.78
C TYR A 66 14.90 6.61 26.88
N ILE A 67 14.75 5.92 25.75
CA ILE A 67 14.82 4.46 25.66
C ILE A 67 15.70 4.08 24.50
N GLU A 68 16.72 3.28 24.78
CA GLU A 68 17.64 2.74 23.78
C GLU A 68 17.16 1.39 23.23
N GLY A 69 17.40 1.19 21.93
CA GLY A 69 16.99 0.01 21.18
C GLY A 69 15.50 -0.02 20.83
N HIS A 70 15.08 -1.15 20.25
CA HIS A 70 13.72 -1.35 19.75
C HIS A 70 12.68 -1.32 20.90
N LEU A 71 11.47 -0.84 20.56
CA LEU A 71 10.28 -1.01 21.38
C LEU A 71 9.63 -2.37 21.04
N PRO A 72 9.00 -3.05 22.01
CA PRO A 72 8.30 -4.29 21.73
C PRO A 72 7.02 -4.03 20.92
N GLN A 73 6.77 -4.89 19.94
CA GLN A 73 5.50 -4.92 19.23
C GLN A 73 4.36 -5.33 20.17
N LYS A 74 3.19 -4.76 19.92
CA LYS A 74 1.96 -5.11 20.64
C LYS A 74 1.41 -6.39 20.01
N ILE A 75 1.62 -7.54 20.66
CA ILE A 75 0.94 -8.77 20.29
C ILE A 75 -0.41 -8.75 21.03
N PRO A 76 -1.54 -8.58 20.33
CA PRO A 76 -2.83 -8.47 20.98
C PRO A 76 -3.22 -9.79 21.63
N LEU A 77 -3.86 -9.72 22.81
CA LEU A 77 -4.40 -10.90 23.46
C LEU A 77 -5.86 -11.07 23.15
N MET A 78 -6.08 -12.01 22.25
CA MET A 78 -7.40 -12.47 21.91
C MET A 78 -7.60 -13.86 22.52
N SER A 79 -8.59 -13.95 23.40
CA SER A 79 -9.41 -15.16 23.47
C SER A 79 -10.08 -15.39 22.10
N TYR A 80 -10.75 -16.53 21.90
CA TYR A 80 -11.57 -16.72 20.70
C TYR A 80 -12.46 -15.47 20.45
N PRO A 81 -12.30 -14.78 19.30
CA PRO A 81 -13.06 -13.57 19.02
C PRO A 81 -14.57 -13.82 19.07
N LYS A 82 -15.31 -12.78 19.45
CA LYS A 82 -16.77 -12.77 19.42
C LYS A 82 -17.17 -11.55 18.65
N PHE A 83 -17.88 -11.78 17.56
CA PHE A 83 -18.44 -10.73 16.70
C PHE A 83 -19.91 -10.52 17.08
N GLY A 84 -20.43 -9.32 16.85
CA GLY A 84 -21.87 -9.06 16.94
C GLY A 84 -22.67 -9.86 15.91
N ASP A 85 -23.97 -10.03 16.15
CA ASP A 85 -24.87 -10.76 15.23
C ASP A 85 -25.01 -10.06 13.86
N GLU A 86 -24.71 -8.76 13.80
CA GLU A 86 -24.73 -7.93 12.57
C GLU A 86 -23.38 -7.92 11.81
N CYS A 87 -22.34 -8.60 12.30
CA CYS A 87 -20.99 -8.54 11.72
C CYS A 87 -20.84 -9.43 10.47
N THR A 88 -20.81 -8.80 9.29
CA THR A 88 -20.81 -9.46 7.98
C THR A 88 -19.44 -9.80 7.40
N HIS A 89 -18.35 -9.40 8.06
CA HIS A 89 -17.01 -9.43 7.47
C HIS A 89 -16.45 -10.86 7.27
N LEU A 90 -15.60 -11.07 6.26
CA LEU A 90 -15.18 -12.44 5.88
C LEU A 90 -14.49 -13.23 7.02
N LEU A 91 -13.77 -12.56 7.90
CA LEU A 91 -13.20 -13.19 9.09
C LEU A 91 -14.26 -13.85 9.99
N SER A 92 -15.41 -13.22 10.25
CA SER A 92 -16.45 -13.76 11.16
C SER A 92 -17.13 -14.98 10.54
N LYS A 93 -17.36 -14.94 9.23
CA LYS A 93 -17.91 -16.04 8.43
C LYS A 93 -17.08 -17.33 8.53
N TYR A 94 -15.74 -17.22 8.53
CA TYR A 94 -14.85 -18.40 8.49
C TYR A 94 -14.11 -18.74 9.79
N LEU A 95 -14.02 -17.83 10.77
CA LEU A 95 -13.26 -18.07 12.00
C LEU A 95 -13.97 -19.01 12.99
N ARG A 96 -13.64 -20.30 12.92
CA ARG A 96 -14.17 -21.31 13.85
C ARG A 96 -13.29 -21.54 15.09
N ARG A 97 -13.91 -22.01 16.17
CA ARG A 97 -13.30 -22.14 17.51
C ARG A 97 -12.29 -23.29 17.63
N ASP A 98 -12.53 -24.37 16.89
CA ASP A 98 -11.59 -25.48 16.68
C ASP A 98 -10.30 -24.99 16.03
N MET A 99 -10.41 -24.26 14.91
CA MET A 99 -9.27 -23.70 14.17
C MET A 99 -8.44 -22.75 15.04
N TRP A 100 -9.10 -21.82 15.73
CA TRP A 100 -8.44 -20.83 16.61
C TRP A 100 -7.49 -21.47 17.64
N SER A 101 -7.92 -22.58 18.23
CA SER A 101 -7.17 -23.31 19.27
C SER A 101 -5.92 -24.02 18.73
N GLY A 102 -5.86 -24.26 17.41
CA GLY A 102 -4.67 -24.70 16.69
C GLY A 102 -3.80 -23.53 16.24
N MET A 103 -4.39 -22.56 15.53
CA MET A 103 -3.68 -21.42 14.93
C MET A 103 -2.94 -20.57 15.97
N THR A 104 -3.50 -20.35 17.16
CA THR A 104 -2.86 -19.58 18.24
C THR A 104 -1.57 -20.19 18.80
N LYS A 105 -1.27 -21.46 18.47
CA LYS A 105 -0.01 -22.15 18.79
C LYS A 105 1.01 -22.10 17.66
N LYS A 106 0.57 -21.83 16.43
CA LYS A 106 1.42 -21.67 15.24
C LYS A 106 2.07 -20.28 15.25
N LYS A 107 3.23 -20.15 14.60
CA LYS A 107 3.91 -18.88 14.31
C LYS A 107 4.69 -19.00 13.00
N THR A 108 4.86 -17.90 12.28
CA THR A 108 5.76 -17.84 11.11
C THR A 108 7.23 -17.73 11.53
N LYS A 109 8.16 -17.94 10.59
CA LYS A 109 9.60 -17.74 10.78
C LYS A 109 9.95 -16.34 11.28
N LEU A 110 9.26 -15.31 10.77
CA LEU A 110 9.47 -13.92 11.15
C LEU A 110 8.74 -13.53 12.46
N GLY A 111 8.04 -14.48 13.09
CA GLY A 111 7.37 -14.29 14.38
C GLY A 111 5.89 -13.94 14.30
N GLY A 112 5.33 -13.90 13.08
CA GLY A 112 3.93 -13.62 12.79
C GLY A 112 2.98 -14.60 13.46
N LYS A 113 1.86 -14.07 13.95
CA LYS A 113 0.84 -14.82 14.70
C LYS A 113 -0.54 -14.50 14.19
N ILE A 114 -1.46 -15.46 14.29
CA ILE A 114 -2.86 -15.27 13.92
C ILE A 114 -3.49 -14.06 14.63
N GLN A 115 -3.11 -13.79 15.88
CA GLN A 115 -3.62 -12.63 16.63
C GLN A 115 -3.27 -11.29 15.95
N MET A 116 -2.11 -11.18 15.30
CA MET A 116 -1.76 -9.97 14.56
C MET A 116 -2.51 -9.90 13.23
N CYS A 117 -2.72 -11.05 12.59
CA CYS A 117 -3.40 -11.13 11.29
C CYS A 117 -4.87 -10.67 11.38
N VAL A 118 -5.60 -11.12 12.39
CA VAL A 118 -7.05 -10.90 12.53
C VAL A 118 -7.40 -9.64 13.34
N GLN A 119 -6.40 -8.85 13.76
CA GLN A 119 -6.62 -7.74 14.69
C GLN A 119 -7.53 -6.64 14.13
N SER A 120 -7.55 -6.44 12.80
CA SER A 120 -8.45 -5.48 12.15
C SER A 120 -9.92 -5.83 12.42
N GLY A 121 -10.38 -7.00 11.98
CA GLY A 121 -11.79 -7.39 12.13
C GLY A 121 -12.23 -7.58 13.58
N VAL A 122 -11.33 -7.94 14.49
CA VAL A 122 -11.68 -8.05 15.92
C VAL A 122 -11.78 -6.69 16.62
N CYS A 123 -11.15 -5.63 16.08
CA CYS A 123 -11.31 -4.28 16.57
C CYS A 123 -12.38 -3.47 15.83
N ASP A 124 -12.75 -3.89 14.62
CA ASP A 124 -13.62 -3.16 13.71
C ASP A 124 -14.55 -4.11 12.97
N GLU A 125 -15.80 -4.21 13.42
CA GLU A 125 -16.81 -5.09 12.83
C GLU A 125 -17.38 -4.51 11.51
N GLU A 126 -17.03 -3.26 11.14
CA GLU A 126 -17.43 -2.59 9.89
C GLU A 126 -16.47 -2.86 8.71
N GLU A 127 -15.36 -3.56 8.94
CA GLU A 127 -14.44 -4.04 7.89
C GLU A 127 -15.13 -4.99 6.90
N ASP A 128 -14.70 -5.05 5.63
CA ASP A 128 -15.20 -6.08 4.71
C ASP A 128 -14.59 -7.47 5.00
N VAL A 129 -13.30 -7.50 5.35
CA VAL A 129 -12.49 -8.73 5.37
C VAL A 129 -12.00 -9.06 6.78
N GLY A 130 -11.47 -8.07 7.50
CA GLY A 130 -11.00 -8.24 8.87
C GLY A 130 -9.69 -9.04 9.06
N ILE A 131 -8.95 -9.39 8.00
CA ILE A 131 -7.65 -10.09 8.11
C ILE A 131 -6.57 -9.50 7.17
N TYR A 132 -5.33 -9.43 7.67
CA TYR A 132 -4.13 -9.10 6.90
C TYR A 132 -3.01 -10.11 7.18
N ALA A 133 -2.16 -10.42 6.21
CA ALA A 133 -0.98 -11.25 6.37
C ALA A 133 0.19 -10.46 7.01
N THR A 134 0.90 -11.09 7.96
CA THR A 134 2.08 -10.49 8.63
C THR A 134 3.38 -10.64 7.84
N ASP A 135 3.44 -11.61 6.93
CA ASP A 135 4.59 -11.98 6.11
C ASP A 135 4.17 -13.02 5.06
N GLU A 136 5.08 -13.41 4.15
CA GLU A 136 4.82 -14.39 3.09
C GLU A 136 4.38 -15.78 3.60
N GLU A 137 4.81 -16.17 4.79
CA GLU A 137 4.54 -17.50 5.34
C GLU A 137 3.19 -17.56 6.06
N ALA A 138 2.60 -16.42 6.42
CA ALA A 138 1.29 -16.33 7.08
C ALA A 138 0.19 -17.02 6.27
N TYR A 139 0.18 -16.87 4.93
CA TYR A 139 -0.75 -17.54 4.02
C TYR A 139 -0.67 -19.08 4.07
N LYS A 140 0.49 -19.64 4.44
CA LYS A 140 0.72 -21.08 4.57
C LYS A 140 0.55 -21.59 6.00
N VAL A 141 0.94 -20.79 7.00
CA VAL A 141 0.87 -21.19 8.41
C VAL A 141 -0.56 -21.07 8.94
N PHE A 142 -1.32 -20.09 8.46
CA PHE A 142 -2.73 -19.87 8.79
C PHE A 142 -3.62 -20.14 7.55
N ASP A 143 -3.19 -21.08 6.71
CA ASP A 143 -3.92 -21.63 5.57
C ASP A 143 -5.37 -22.00 5.90
N ASP A 144 -5.59 -22.57 7.09
CA ASP A 144 -6.90 -22.87 7.69
C ASP A 144 -7.93 -21.74 7.49
N ILE A 145 -7.53 -20.47 7.69
CA ILE A 145 -8.41 -19.29 7.62
C ILE A 145 -8.18 -18.44 6.36
N PHE A 146 -6.94 -18.34 5.85
CA PHE A 146 -6.68 -17.58 4.63
C PHE A 146 -7.29 -18.24 3.40
N THR A 147 -7.22 -19.57 3.26
CA THR A 147 -7.76 -20.29 2.10
C THR A 147 -9.24 -19.99 1.83
N PRO A 148 -10.18 -20.18 2.79
CA PRO A 148 -11.59 -19.90 2.54
C PRO A 148 -11.88 -18.40 2.34
N ILE A 149 -11.12 -17.50 2.97
CA ILE A 149 -11.26 -16.06 2.73
C ILE A 149 -10.81 -15.69 1.31
N ILE A 150 -9.71 -16.26 0.82
CA ILE A 150 -9.23 -16.06 -0.56
C ILE A 150 -10.25 -16.59 -1.57
N GLN A 151 -10.85 -17.75 -1.32
CA GLN A 151 -11.89 -18.33 -2.20
C GLN A 151 -13.17 -17.50 -2.26
N ASP A 152 -13.51 -16.76 -1.20
CA ASP A 152 -14.70 -15.89 -1.16
C ASP A 152 -14.43 -14.50 -1.77
N LEU A 153 -13.19 -14.02 -1.66
CA LEU A 153 -12.73 -12.78 -2.31
C LEU A 153 -12.50 -12.95 -3.81
N HIS A 154 -12.03 -14.13 -4.21
CA HIS A 154 -11.62 -14.47 -5.56
C HIS A 154 -12.36 -15.75 -5.98
N PRO A 155 -13.67 -15.69 -6.29
CA PRO A 155 -14.49 -16.88 -6.52
C PRO A 155 -14.08 -17.69 -7.76
N GLU A 156 -13.41 -17.06 -8.73
CA GLU A 156 -12.83 -17.73 -9.90
C GLU A 156 -11.41 -18.28 -9.65
N TYR A 157 -10.84 -18.14 -8.45
CA TYR A 157 -9.49 -18.64 -8.16
C TYR A 157 -9.43 -20.18 -8.11
N ASP A 158 -8.72 -20.75 -9.07
CA ASP A 158 -8.38 -22.18 -9.13
C ASP A 158 -6.86 -22.38 -8.89
N PRO A 159 -6.45 -23.07 -7.80
CA PRO A 159 -5.03 -23.31 -7.52
C PRO A 159 -4.30 -24.16 -8.57
N GLU A 160 -4.97 -25.15 -9.20
CA GLU A 160 -4.33 -26.08 -10.13
C GLU A 160 -4.07 -25.44 -11.50
N GLU A 161 -5.02 -24.63 -11.98
CA GLU A 161 -4.86 -23.87 -13.21
C GLU A 161 -3.84 -22.74 -13.00
N ASN A 162 -3.89 -22.04 -11.85
CA ASN A 162 -2.98 -20.94 -11.57
C ASN A 162 -1.52 -21.37 -11.33
N LEU A 163 -1.21 -22.66 -11.14
CA LEU A 163 0.17 -23.17 -11.25
C LEU A 163 0.81 -22.90 -12.62
N ARG A 164 0.01 -22.68 -13.66
CA ARG A 164 0.47 -22.40 -15.03
C ARG A 164 0.69 -20.90 -15.26
N ASN A 165 0.17 -20.03 -14.40
CA ASN A 165 0.23 -18.59 -14.60
C ASN A 165 1.65 -18.08 -14.37
N LYS A 166 2.29 -17.64 -15.46
CA LYS A 166 3.50 -16.82 -15.37
C LYS A 166 3.07 -15.39 -15.08
N PHE A 167 3.02 -15.05 -13.79
CA PHE A 167 2.88 -13.66 -13.33
C PHE A 167 4.13 -12.88 -13.76
N ASP A 168 4.09 -12.31 -14.96
CA ASP A 168 5.21 -11.69 -15.66
C ASP A 168 4.72 -10.54 -16.56
N LEU A 169 4.82 -9.32 -16.02
CA LEU A 169 4.44 -8.08 -16.68
C LEU A 169 5.25 -7.81 -17.98
N ASN A 170 6.43 -8.40 -18.15
CA ASN A 170 7.26 -8.24 -19.36
C ASN A 170 6.68 -8.94 -20.61
N SER A 171 5.72 -9.87 -20.40
CA SER A 171 5.03 -10.57 -21.49
C SER A 171 4.08 -9.67 -22.28
N VAL A 172 3.80 -8.46 -21.77
CA VAL A 172 2.79 -7.55 -22.29
C VAL A 172 3.44 -6.40 -23.06
N GLN A 173 3.11 -6.24 -24.34
CA GLN A 173 3.72 -5.27 -25.25
C GLN A 173 2.68 -4.67 -26.21
N ASP A 174 2.96 -3.48 -26.75
CA ASP A 174 2.25 -2.82 -27.85
C ASP A 174 0.72 -2.59 -27.69
N ILE A 175 0.23 -2.47 -26.44
CA ILE A 175 -1.17 -2.12 -26.15
C ILE A 175 -1.51 -0.73 -26.69
N THR A 176 -2.47 -0.70 -27.61
CA THR A 176 -2.95 0.53 -28.25
C THR A 176 -4.46 0.64 -28.10
N LEU A 177 -4.92 1.58 -27.26
CA LEU A 177 -6.33 1.97 -27.20
C LEU A 177 -6.76 2.67 -28.50
N SER A 178 -8.03 2.52 -28.88
CA SER A 178 -8.59 3.16 -30.07
C SER A 178 -8.57 4.70 -29.96
N PRO A 179 -8.50 5.45 -31.07
CA PRO A 179 -8.57 6.90 -31.04
C PRO A 179 -9.84 7.45 -30.36
N LYS A 180 -11.00 6.79 -30.55
CA LYS A 180 -12.27 7.15 -29.90
C LYS A 180 -12.17 7.11 -28.37
N ILE A 181 -11.47 6.11 -27.81
CA ILE A 181 -11.21 6.03 -26.37
C ILE A 181 -10.23 7.13 -25.96
N LYS A 182 -9.08 7.25 -26.66
CA LYS A 182 -8.01 8.21 -26.31
C LYS A 182 -8.51 9.65 -26.23
N ASN A 183 -9.37 10.09 -27.16
CA ASN A 183 -9.93 11.44 -27.17
C ASN A 183 -10.84 11.75 -25.96
N LYS A 184 -11.40 10.72 -25.30
CA LYS A 184 -12.25 10.84 -24.12
C LYS A 184 -11.49 10.71 -22.79
N LEU A 185 -10.27 10.17 -22.81
CA LEU A 185 -9.44 9.99 -21.62
C LEU A 185 -8.88 11.32 -21.11
N SER A 186 -8.86 11.47 -19.78
CA SER A 186 -8.16 12.56 -19.08
C SER A 186 -6.83 12.08 -18.52
N PHE A 187 -6.74 10.81 -18.10
CA PHE A 187 -5.49 10.08 -17.88
C PHE A 187 -5.74 8.56 -17.74
N ILE A 188 -4.68 7.78 -17.91
CA ILE A 188 -4.61 6.37 -17.51
C ILE A 188 -3.71 6.24 -16.29
N ARG A 189 -4.13 5.43 -15.31
CA ARG A 189 -3.34 5.02 -14.15
C ARG A 189 -3.11 3.52 -14.19
N VAL A 190 -1.86 3.07 -14.15
CA VAL A 190 -1.52 1.65 -14.00
C VAL A 190 -0.74 1.50 -12.71
N SER A 191 -1.17 0.65 -11.77
CA SER A 191 -0.44 0.45 -10.52
C SER A 191 -0.21 -1.01 -10.18
N ALA A 192 0.88 -1.30 -9.47
CA ALA A 192 1.20 -2.64 -8.98
C ALA A 192 1.82 -2.59 -7.58
N ARG A 193 1.42 -3.54 -6.73
CA ARG A 193 1.87 -3.68 -5.34
C ARG A 193 2.93 -4.77 -5.20
N ARG A 194 3.98 -4.55 -4.42
CA ARG A 194 4.97 -5.57 -4.09
C ARG A 194 5.40 -5.48 -2.63
N ASN A 195 5.56 -6.64 -2.00
CA ASN A 195 6.34 -6.80 -0.78
C ASN A 195 7.64 -7.55 -1.08
N PHE A 196 8.66 -7.26 -0.30
CA PHE A 196 9.97 -7.88 -0.41
C PHE A 196 10.04 -9.18 0.39
N LYS A 197 10.74 -10.17 -0.18
CA LYS A 197 10.98 -11.45 0.47
C LYS A 197 11.85 -11.27 1.73
N ASP A 198 11.67 -12.13 2.71
CA ASP A 198 12.42 -12.15 3.98
C ASP A 198 12.22 -10.87 4.86
N TYR A 199 11.30 -9.99 4.46
CA TYR A 199 10.81 -8.85 5.25
C TYR A 199 9.39 -9.12 5.77
N PRO A 200 9.06 -8.72 7.02
CA PRO A 200 7.68 -8.74 7.49
C PRO A 200 6.85 -7.72 6.72
N PHE A 201 5.59 -8.02 6.45
CA PHE A 201 4.64 -7.10 5.85
C PHE A 201 4.22 -6.02 6.85
N THR A 202 3.62 -4.93 6.35
CA THR A 202 3.35 -3.72 7.14
C THR A 202 2.58 -3.93 8.47
N PRO A 203 1.67 -4.92 8.64
CA PRO A 203 1.07 -5.25 9.95
C PRO A 203 2.07 -5.65 11.04
N MET A 204 3.26 -6.15 10.65
CA MET A 204 4.32 -6.63 11.53
C MET A 204 5.66 -5.88 11.31
N MET A 205 5.69 -4.78 10.57
CA MET A 205 6.92 -3.99 10.42
C MET A 205 7.15 -3.05 11.62
N SER A 206 8.26 -3.25 12.33
CA SER A 206 8.79 -2.25 13.28
C SER A 206 9.29 -0.99 12.56
N THR A 207 9.34 0.16 13.25
CA THR A 207 9.96 1.41 12.74
C THR A 207 11.29 1.16 12.03
N GLN A 208 12.20 0.38 12.61
CA GLN A 208 13.54 0.19 12.05
C GLN A 208 13.51 -0.59 10.73
N ILE A 209 12.57 -1.53 10.56
CA ILE A 209 12.40 -2.25 9.30
C ILE A 209 11.75 -1.33 8.25
N LYS A 210 10.77 -0.49 8.64
CA LYS A 210 10.19 0.56 7.76
C LYS A 210 11.29 1.49 7.24
N LEU A 211 12.14 2.02 8.12
CA LEU A 211 13.29 2.87 7.76
C LEU A 211 14.33 2.15 6.87
N GLN A 212 14.55 0.85 7.06
CA GLN A 212 15.45 0.06 6.19
C GLN A 212 14.88 -0.11 4.77
N VAL A 213 13.58 -0.39 4.66
CA VAL A 213 12.89 -0.51 3.36
C VAL A 213 12.84 0.85 2.65
N GLU A 214 12.46 1.92 3.35
CA GLU A 214 12.53 3.31 2.85
C GLU A 214 13.92 3.61 2.30
N LYS A 215 14.96 3.39 3.10
CA LYS A 215 16.33 3.68 2.71
C LYS A 215 16.73 2.91 1.44
N LYS A 216 16.44 1.61 1.36
CA LYS A 216 16.78 0.79 0.17
C LYS A 216 16.09 1.29 -1.10
N ILE A 217 14.82 1.67 -1.01
CA ILE A 217 14.05 2.19 -2.16
C ILE A 217 14.69 3.48 -2.68
N VAL A 218 15.01 4.41 -1.77
CA VAL A 218 15.65 5.69 -2.11
C VAL A 218 17.06 5.49 -2.67
N GLU A 219 17.87 4.58 -2.10
CA GLU A 219 19.21 4.27 -2.61
C GLU A 219 19.19 3.58 -3.99
N THR A 220 18.16 2.77 -4.27
CA THR A 220 18.04 2.01 -5.52
C THR A 220 17.64 2.89 -6.71
N LEU A 221 16.79 3.89 -6.49
CA LEU A 221 16.41 4.85 -7.54
C LEU A 221 17.38 6.03 -7.64
N GLY A 222 17.75 6.61 -6.49
CA GLY A 222 18.46 7.89 -6.43
C GLY A 222 17.67 9.05 -7.07
N GLU A 223 18.32 10.20 -7.21
CA GLU A 223 17.71 11.43 -7.76
C GLU A 223 17.50 11.39 -9.29
N VAL A 224 18.01 10.36 -9.98
CA VAL A 224 17.95 10.24 -11.45
C VAL A 224 16.54 9.97 -11.99
N TYR A 225 15.65 9.48 -11.12
CA TYR A 225 14.28 9.11 -11.47
C TYR A 225 13.24 10.08 -10.87
N GLY A 226 13.65 11.15 -10.20
CA GLY A 226 12.80 12.11 -9.50
C GLY A 226 13.16 12.28 -8.02
N HIS A 227 12.17 12.66 -7.21
CA HIS A 227 12.38 13.10 -5.83
C HIS A 227 11.60 12.31 -4.79
N TYR A 228 12.23 12.03 -3.65
CA TYR A 228 11.61 11.36 -2.51
C TYR A 228 11.19 12.35 -1.41
N HIS A 229 9.90 12.35 -1.10
CA HIS A 229 9.28 13.16 -0.07
C HIS A 229 8.83 12.27 1.08
N GLN A 230 9.48 12.39 2.23
CA GLN A 230 8.98 11.78 3.48
C GLN A 230 7.58 12.29 3.77
N LEU A 231 6.67 11.42 4.19
CA LEU A 231 5.24 11.74 4.27
C LEU A 231 4.92 12.96 5.15
N ALA A 232 5.71 13.18 6.22
CA ALA A 232 5.60 14.35 7.09
C ALA A 232 6.04 15.69 6.46
N LYS A 233 6.54 15.66 5.22
CA LYS A 233 7.05 16.81 4.44
C LYS A 233 6.36 16.95 3.07
N VAL A 234 5.37 16.11 2.77
CA VAL A 234 4.53 16.29 1.57
C VAL A 234 3.65 17.51 1.80
N ASP A 235 3.68 18.45 0.88
CA ASP A 235 2.86 19.67 0.93
C ASP A 235 1.42 19.43 0.43
N GLU A 236 0.57 20.43 0.64
CA GLU A 236 -0.85 20.37 0.29
C GLU A 236 -1.07 20.35 -1.24
N GLU A 237 -0.22 21.01 -2.03
CA GLU A 237 -0.30 20.99 -3.50
C GLU A 237 -0.04 19.58 -4.05
N THR A 238 1.03 18.94 -3.58
CA THR A 238 1.38 17.56 -3.90
C THR A 238 0.29 16.60 -3.45
N THR A 239 -0.26 16.80 -2.24
CA THR A 239 -1.37 15.98 -1.71
C THR A 239 -2.63 16.11 -2.57
N ASN A 240 -2.98 17.33 -2.99
CA ASN A 240 -4.14 17.60 -3.84
C ASN A 240 -3.97 17.00 -5.24
N TRP A 241 -2.76 17.08 -5.82
CA TRP A 241 -2.46 16.43 -7.09
C TRP A 241 -2.54 14.90 -6.99
N LEU A 242 -1.97 14.29 -5.94
CA LEU A 242 -2.06 12.84 -5.69
C LEU A 242 -3.53 12.40 -5.57
N ASN A 243 -4.33 13.11 -4.78
CA ASN A 243 -5.77 12.85 -4.66
C ASN A 243 -6.50 13.00 -6.01
N TYR A 244 -6.15 14.01 -6.82
CA TYR A 244 -6.74 14.21 -8.15
C TYR A 244 -6.49 13.02 -9.08
N VAL A 245 -5.28 12.44 -9.09
CA VAL A 245 -4.95 11.22 -9.86
C VAL A 245 -5.38 9.91 -9.15
N GLY A 246 -6.14 10.01 -8.06
CA GLY A 246 -6.72 8.88 -7.33
C GLY A 246 -5.73 8.11 -6.46
N ILE A 247 -4.65 8.74 -6.00
CA ILE A 247 -3.66 8.18 -5.08
C ILE A 247 -3.88 8.78 -3.68
N ASP A 248 -4.53 8.02 -2.79
CA ASP A 248 -4.75 8.40 -1.40
C ASP A 248 -3.49 8.16 -0.55
N ILE A 249 -2.97 9.22 0.07
CA ILE A 249 -1.85 9.16 1.04
C ILE A 249 -2.28 9.46 2.48
N SER A 250 -3.58 9.52 2.73
CA SER A 250 -4.14 9.76 4.05
C SER A 250 -4.02 8.54 4.97
N LYS A 251 -4.26 8.77 6.26
CA LYS A 251 -4.18 7.72 7.28
C LYS A 251 -5.54 7.02 7.42
N GLN A 252 -5.70 5.87 6.78
CA GLN A 252 -6.94 5.09 6.83
C GLN A 252 -7.20 4.49 8.23
N THR A 253 -8.46 4.44 8.65
CA THR A 253 -8.87 3.95 9.99
C THR A 253 -8.64 2.45 10.14
N SER A 254 -9.08 1.66 9.16
CA SER A 254 -8.82 0.23 8.95
C SER A 254 -7.40 -0.20 9.31
N HIS A 255 -6.42 0.45 8.66
CA HIS A 255 -4.99 0.23 8.82
C HIS A 255 -4.45 0.55 10.24
N SER A 256 -5.22 1.24 11.08
CA SER A 256 -4.88 1.45 12.49
C SER A 256 -5.12 0.21 13.33
N ASN A 257 -6.20 -0.52 13.06
CA ASN A 257 -6.54 -1.76 13.75
C ASN A 257 -5.68 -2.94 13.23
N ALA A 258 -5.28 -2.92 11.96
CA ALA A 258 -4.35 -3.88 11.37
C ALA A 258 -2.87 -3.72 11.80
N GLY A 259 -2.51 -2.72 12.63
CA GLY A 259 -1.11 -2.43 13.00
C GLY A 259 -0.25 -1.77 11.89
N ILE A 260 -0.76 -1.74 10.65
CA ILE A 260 -0.14 -1.10 9.47
C ILE A 260 0.28 0.35 9.77
N ASN A 261 -0.59 1.11 10.44
CA ASN A 261 -0.34 2.50 10.84
C ASN A 261 0.53 2.69 12.10
N GLU A 262 1.07 1.63 12.71
CA GLU A 262 1.95 1.79 13.87
C GLU A 262 3.18 2.63 13.47
N ASP A 263 3.59 3.54 14.35
CA ASP A 263 4.62 4.56 14.15
C ASP A 263 4.37 5.62 13.04
N TRP A 264 3.14 5.78 12.53
CA TRP A 264 2.83 6.79 11.50
C TRP A 264 3.28 8.21 11.90
N PRO A 265 3.96 8.99 11.01
CA PRO A 265 4.29 8.71 9.60
C PRO A 265 5.72 8.18 9.38
N ASN A 266 6.40 7.66 10.40
CA ASN A 266 7.82 7.30 10.31
C ASN A 266 8.06 6.15 9.33
N GLY A 267 9.08 6.27 8.48
CA GLY A 267 9.40 5.28 7.44
C GLY A 267 8.45 5.26 6.25
N ARG A 268 7.56 6.26 6.10
CA ARG A 268 6.64 6.42 4.96
C ARG A 268 7.01 7.64 4.14
N GLY A 269 6.72 7.57 2.85
CA GLY A 269 6.86 8.69 1.94
C GLY A 269 6.42 8.34 0.52
N VAL A 270 6.52 9.34 -0.34
CA VAL A 270 6.19 9.25 -1.76
C VAL A 270 7.44 9.56 -2.57
N PHE A 271 7.75 8.72 -3.55
CA PHE A 271 8.70 9.04 -4.61
C PHE A 271 7.90 9.55 -5.80
N ILE A 272 8.27 10.69 -6.39
CA ILE A 272 7.53 11.32 -7.50
C ILE A 272 8.53 11.63 -8.62
N ASP A 273 8.20 11.23 -9.85
CA ASP A 273 8.94 11.60 -11.07
C ASP A 273 8.84 13.10 -11.36
N ASP A 274 9.91 13.70 -11.88
CA ASP A 274 9.96 15.14 -12.19
C ASP A 274 8.90 15.55 -13.25
N ASN A 275 8.55 14.65 -14.16
CA ASN A 275 7.51 14.83 -15.18
C ASN A 275 6.15 14.31 -14.70
N LYS A 276 6.02 13.94 -13.42
CA LYS A 276 4.82 13.36 -12.80
C LYS A 276 4.32 12.06 -13.46
N ALA A 277 5.16 11.40 -14.26
CA ALA A 277 4.80 10.20 -15.03
C ALA A 277 4.68 8.93 -14.17
N PHE A 278 5.26 8.91 -12.97
CA PHE A 278 5.06 7.85 -12.00
C PHE A 278 5.20 8.33 -10.55
N VAL A 279 4.59 7.57 -9.63
CA VAL A 279 4.63 7.77 -8.18
C VAL A 279 4.91 6.42 -7.50
N ILE A 280 5.65 6.40 -6.41
CA ILE A 280 5.83 5.21 -5.56
C ILE A 280 5.42 5.54 -4.13
N LEU A 281 4.42 4.84 -3.62
CA LEU A 281 4.08 4.85 -2.21
C LEU A 281 4.97 3.86 -1.45
N VAL A 282 5.59 4.33 -0.36
CA VAL A 282 6.55 3.54 0.43
C VAL A 282 5.98 3.25 1.83
N ASN A 283 5.89 1.96 2.18
CA ASN A 283 5.42 1.45 3.49
C ASN A 283 4.01 1.91 3.91
N PHE A 284 3.09 1.98 2.95
CA PHE A 284 1.65 2.20 3.21
C PHE A 284 1.00 0.88 3.61
N GLU A 285 0.12 0.29 2.80
CA GLU A 285 -0.42 -1.05 3.03
C GLU A 285 0.61 -2.15 2.68
N ASP A 286 1.37 -1.95 1.61
CA ASP A 286 2.48 -2.81 1.18
C ASP A 286 3.82 -2.02 1.22
N HIS A 287 4.95 -2.71 1.07
CA HIS A 287 6.29 -2.09 1.07
C HIS A 287 6.44 -1.06 -0.06
N VAL A 288 6.01 -1.42 -1.27
CA VAL A 288 5.90 -0.50 -2.41
C VAL A 288 4.58 -0.70 -3.15
N GLN A 289 3.96 0.41 -3.53
CA GLN A 289 2.99 0.45 -4.62
C GLN A 289 3.47 1.48 -5.65
N VAL A 290 3.76 1.01 -6.86
CA VAL A 290 4.20 1.84 -7.98
C VAL A 290 2.97 2.17 -8.83
N PHE A 291 2.75 3.45 -9.10
CA PHE A 291 1.72 3.98 -9.99
C PHE A 291 2.40 4.65 -11.18
N THR A 292 1.92 4.44 -12.40
CA THR A 292 2.28 5.24 -13.58
C THR A 292 1.05 5.98 -14.09
N ILE A 293 1.26 7.20 -14.58
CA ILE A 293 0.22 8.15 -14.97
C ILE A 293 0.51 8.58 -16.42
N GLY A 294 -0.43 8.29 -17.33
CA GLY A 294 -0.32 8.61 -18.74
C GLY A 294 -1.44 9.55 -19.17
N GLU A 295 -1.14 10.84 -19.27
CA GLU A 295 -2.12 11.91 -19.59
C GLU A 295 -2.66 11.79 -21.04
N ASP A 296 -1.87 11.29 -22.00
CA ASP A 296 -2.26 11.14 -23.41
C ASP A 296 -2.96 9.82 -23.79
N GLY A 297 -3.35 9.00 -22.81
CA GLY A 297 -3.88 7.66 -23.08
C GLY A 297 -2.85 6.64 -23.59
N ASP A 298 -1.55 6.91 -23.42
CA ASP A 298 -0.45 6.02 -23.80
C ASP A 298 -0.22 4.91 -22.76
N PHE A 299 -1.08 3.90 -22.81
CA PHE A 299 -1.02 2.73 -21.93
C PHE A 299 0.33 1.99 -22.04
N SER A 300 0.89 1.88 -23.26
CA SER A 300 2.17 1.18 -23.50
C SER A 300 3.35 1.86 -22.81
N LYS A 301 3.43 3.20 -22.84
CA LYS A 301 4.45 3.96 -22.09
C LYS A 301 4.26 3.86 -20.59
N SER A 302 3.02 3.93 -20.09
CA SER A 302 2.72 3.74 -18.66
C SER A 302 3.14 2.35 -18.17
N LEU A 303 2.87 1.31 -18.96
CA LEU A 303 3.25 -0.07 -18.64
C LEU A 303 4.77 -0.30 -18.72
N THR A 304 5.42 0.19 -19.77
CA THR A 304 6.89 0.14 -19.93
C THR A 304 7.60 0.82 -18.76
N THR A 305 7.05 1.96 -18.30
CA THR A 305 7.57 2.69 -17.14
C THR A 305 7.38 1.88 -15.84
N LEU A 306 6.21 1.26 -15.65
CA LEU A 306 5.92 0.42 -14.48
C LEU A 306 6.89 -0.78 -14.41
N ILE A 307 7.07 -1.50 -15.52
CA ILE A 307 8.03 -2.60 -15.67
C ILE A 307 9.44 -2.11 -15.32
N LYS A 308 9.90 -1.00 -15.91
CA LYS A 308 11.25 -0.45 -15.70
C LYS A 308 11.52 -0.07 -14.24
N ILE A 309 10.51 0.40 -13.50
CA ILE A 309 10.64 0.73 -12.07
C ILE A 309 10.63 -0.53 -11.22
N LEU A 310 9.69 -1.46 -11.47
CA LEU A 310 9.63 -2.75 -10.75
C LEU A 310 10.91 -3.57 -10.95
N SER A 311 11.53 -3.53 -12.14
CA SER A 311 12.79 -4.25 -12.40
C SER A 311 13.97 -3.72 -11.57
N LYS A 312 13.88 -2.52 -10.96
CA LYS A 312 14.93 -1.97 -10.09
C LYS A 312 15.00 -2.66 -8.74
N PHE A 313 13.87 -3.18 -8.24
CA PHE A 313 13.83 -3.83 -6.93
C PHE A 313 13.84 -5.36 -7.00
N GLU A 314 13.97 -5.96 -8.20
CA GLU A 314 14.03 -7.43 -8.36
C GLU A 314 15.19 -8.07 -7.59
N GLU A 315 16.34 -7.40 -7.47
CA GLU A 315 17.49 -7.86 -6.68
C GLU A 315 17.17 -8.01 -5.18
N MET A 316 16.15 -7.30 -4.67
CA MET A 316 15.68 -7.46 -3.29
C MET A 316 14.83 -8.71 -3.09
N GLY A 317 14.32 -9.32 -4.18
CA GLY A 317 13.41 -10.45 -4.18
C GLY A 317 11.98 -10.05 -3.77
N TYR A 318 11.00 -10.47 -4.56
CA TYR A 318 9.58 -10.27 -4.24
C TYR A 318 8.98 -11.47 -3.50
N ALA A 319 8.13 -11.20 -2.52
CA ALA A 319 7.30 -12.22 -1.88
C ALA A 319 6.28 -12.76 -2.91
N LYS A 320 6.38 -14.04 -3.26
CA LYS A 320 5.60 -14.65 -4.36
C LYS A 320 5.29 -16.12 -4.06
N HIS A 321 4.06 -16.53 -4.33
CA HIS A 321 3.61 -17.93 -4.28
C HIS A 321 3.36 -18.45 -5.69
N SER A 322 3.46 -19.77 -5.90
CA SER A 322 3.25 -20.39 -7.21
C SER A 322 1.82 -20.22 -7.74
N THR A 323 0.81 -20.28 -6.86
CA THR A 323 -0.61 -20.20 -7.24
C THR A 323 -1.28 -18.86 -6.90
N LEU A 324 -0.76 -18.12 -5.91
CA LEU A 324 -1.34 -16.84 -5.43
C LEU A 324 -0.62 -15.62 -6.01
N GLY A 325 0.31 -15.80 -6.95
CA GLY A 325 1.11 -14.71 -7.53
C GLY A 325 1.92 -13.94 -6.48
N PHE A 326 2.02 -12.62 -6.64
CA PHE A 326 2.72 -11.77 -5.67
C PHE A 326 1.89 -11.61 -4.39
N LEU A 327 2.58 -11.65 -3.25
CA LEU A 327 1.94 -11.67 -1.93
C LEU A 327 1.86 -10.26 -1.32
N THR A 328 0.65 -9.85 -0.98
CA THR A 328 0.30 -8.56 -0.38
C THR A 328 -0.12 -8.71 1.07
N ALA A 329 -0.16 -7.59 1.81
CA ALA A 329 -0.66 -7.58 3.19
C ALA A 329 -2.16 -7.93 3.25
N SER A 330 -2.98 -7.40 2.34
CA SER A 330 -4.40 -7.77 2.23
C SER A 330 -4.62 -8.92 1.26
N PRO A 331 -5.42 -9.95 1.61
CA PRO A 331 -5.76 -11.04 0.68
C PRO A 331 -6.59 -10.56 -0.53
N LYS A 332 -7.18 -9.36 -0.49
CA LYS A 332 -7.86 -8.74 -1.64
C LYS A 332 -6.92 -8.46 -2.82
N ASN A 333 -5.63 -8.25 -2.55
CA ASN A 333 -4.68 -7.68 -3.50
C ASN A 333 -3.66 -8.71 -4.01
N LEU A 334 -4.01 -10.00 -4.06
CA LEU A 334 -3.10 -11.10 -4.45
C LEU A 334 -2.96 -11.23 -5.98
N GLY A 335 -2.19 -12.22 -6.46
CA GLY A 335 -2.10 -12.56 -7.88
C GLY A 335 -1.20 -11.61 -8.66
N THR A 336 -1.76 -10.92 -9.66
CA THR A 336 -1.06 -9.90 -10.47
C THR A 336 -0.73 -8.65 -9.64
N THR A 337 -1.61 -8.35 -8.68
CA THR A 337 -1.68 -7.12 -7.87
C THR A 337 -1.81 -5.83 -8.70
N LEU A 338 -2.21 -5.99 -9.96
CA LEU A 338 -2.31 -4.94 -10.96
C LEU A 338 -3.66 -4.22 -10.83
N ASP A 339 -3.64 -2.94 -10.49
CA ASP A 339 -4.80 -2.04 -10.51
C ASP A 339 -4.74 -1.18 -11.78
N LEU A 340 -5.73 -1.34 -12.64
CA LEU A 340 -5.85 -0.65 -13.92
C LEU A 340 -6.96 0.38 -13.82
N GLY A 341 -6.63 1.66 -13.92
CA GLY A 341 -7.56 2.76 -13.79
C GLY A 341 -7.52 3.72 -14.99
N VAL A 342 -8.64 4.36 -15.27
CA VAL A 342 -8.71 5.54 -16.15
C VAL A 342 -9.64 6.58 -15.55
N ARG A 343 -9.36 7.86 -15.84
CA ARG A 343 -10.39 8.90 -15.83
C ARG A 343 -10.83 9.15 -17.26
N ILE A 344 -12.13 9.04 -17.51
CA ILE A 344 -12.72 9.17 -18.84
C ILE A 344 -13.96 10.07 -18.80
N ARG A 345 -14.17 10.85 -19.86
CA ARG A 345 -15.40 11.63 -20.09
C ARG A 345 -16.46 10.77 -20.78
N LEU A 346 -17.66 10.71 -20.20
CA LEU A 346 -18.83 9.97 -20.71
C LEU A 346 -20.06 10.89 -20.74
N ASN A 347 -20.97 10.68 -21.69
CA ASN A 347 -22.25 11.40 -21.71
C ASN A 347 -23.24 10.79 -20.69
N THR A 348 -23.74 11.61 -19.77
CA THR A 348 -24.65 11.19 -18.69
C THR A 348 -26.00 10.67 -19.19
N ALA A 349 -26.48 11.13 -20.34
CA ALA A 349 -27.82 10.81 -20.84
C ALA A 349 -27.98 9.40 -21.45
N GLN A 350 -26.89 8.69 -21.76
CA GLN A 350 -26.90 7.33 -22.32
C GLN A 350 -26.18 6.31 -21.43
N SER A 351 -25.56 6.74 -20.33
CA SER A 351 -24.60 5.91 -19.59
C SER A 351 -25.12 5.26 -18.31
N GLU A 352 -26.25 5.65 -17.72
CA GLU A 352 -26.70 5.04 -16.44
C GLU A 352 -26.99 3.54 -16.56
N ASP A 353 -27.84 3.11 -17.50
CA ASP A 353 -28.16 1.69 -17.75
C ASP A 353 -26.89 0.88 -18.11
N HIS A 354 -25.99 1.46 -18.90
CA HIS A 354 -24.72 0.82 -19.29
C HIS A 354 -23.78 0.69 -18.09
N ILE A 355 -23.60 1.74 -17.30
CA ILE A 355 -22.77 1.74 -16.08
C ILE A 355 -23.33 0.74 -15.06
N GLU A 356 -24.65 0.63 -14.90
CA GLU A 356 -25.26 -0.34 -14.00
C GLU A 356 -25.07 -1.79 -14.48
N PHE A 357 -25.14 -2.04 -15.80
CA PHE A 357 -24.79 -3.34 -16.39
C PHE A 357 -23.34 -3.75 -16.06
N TYR A 358 -22.35 -2.89 -16.31
CA TYR A 358 -20.94 -3.21 -16.02
C TYR A 358 -20.62 -3.32 -14.53
N LYS A 359 -21.32 -2.56 -13.67
CA LYS A 359 -21.24 -2.74 -12.21
C LYS A 359 -21.79 -4.11 -11.78
N LYS A 360 -22.84 -4.60 -12.42
CA LYS A 360 -23.49 -5.87 -12.07
C LYS A 360 -22.67 -7.10 -12.46
N GLU A 361 -21.96 -7.05 -13.58
CA GLU A 361 -21.03 -8.11 -14.00
C GLU A 361 -19.68 -8.05 -13.25
N ASN A 362 -19.50 -7.12 -12.29
CA ASN A 362 -18.34 -6.96 -11.40
C ASN A 362 -16.95 -6.75 -12.06
N TRP A 363 -16.85 -6.61 -13.39
CA TRP A 363 -15.55 -6.45 -14.07
C TRP A 363 -14.81 -5.16 -13.68
N CYS A 364 -15.54 -4.05 -13.47
CA CYS A 364 -14.95 -2.76 -13.13
C CYS A 364 -15.74 -1.98 -12.07
N SER A 365 -15.04 -1.33 -11.15
CA SER A 365 -15.58 -0.26 -10.31
C SER A 365 -15.70 1.03 -11.13
N ILE A 366 -16.91 1.54 -11.33
CA ILE A 366 -17.18 2.83 -11.99
C ILE A 366 -17.71 3.83 -10.96
N LYS A 367 -16.98 4.93 -10.76
CA LYS A 367 -17.32 6.03 -9.83
C LYS A 367 -17.28 7.35 -10.60
N GLN A 368 -18.18 8.29 -10.27
CA GLN A 368 -18.08 9.65 -10.81
C GLN A 368 -16.85 10.34 -10.22
N ALA A 369 -16.12 11.09 -11.05
CA ALA A 369 -14.91 11.78 -10.62
C ALA A 369 -15.25 12.95 -9.68
N PRO A 370 -14.36 13.30 -8.72
CA PRO A 370 -14.56 14.47 -7.89
C PRO A 370 -14.65 15.75 -8.73
N TYR A 371 -15.67 16.57 -8.45
CA TYR A 371 -15.86 17.90 -9.06
C TYR A 371 -16.18 17.93 -10.57
N SER A 372 -16.62 16.81 -11.16
CA SER A 372 -17.05 16.76 -12.57
C SER A 372 -18.34 15.97 -12.74
N ASP A 373 -19.30 16.55 -13.46
CA ASP A 373 -20.56 15.87 -13.80
C ASP A 373 -20.40 14.88 -14.97
N THR A 374 -19.29 14.94 -15.71
CA THR A 374 -19.07 14.18 -16.97
C THR A 374 -17.87 13.23 -16.94
N GLU A 375 -17.00 13.32 -15.93
CA GLU A 375 -15.86 12.43 -15.78
C GLU A 375 -16.15 11.28 -14.82
N TYR A 376 -15.63 10.11 -15.15
CA TYR A 376 -15.75 8.89 -14.35
C TYR A 376 -14.39 8.24 -14.17
N ASP A 377 -14.11 7.85 -12.92
CA ASP A 377 -13.01 6.97 -12.56
C ASP A 377 -13.47 5.51 -12.72
N ILE A 378 -12.90 4.82 -13.71
CA ILE A 378 -13.11 3.40 -13.95
C ILE A 378 -11.88 2.67 -13.45
N SER A 379 -12.04 1.57 -12.70
CA SER A 379 -10.93 0.73 -12.25
C SER A 379 -11.26 -0.76 -12.35
N PHE A 380 -10.34 -1.56 -12.89
CA PHE A 380 -10.41 -3.02 -12.91
C PHE A 380 -10.17 -3.56 -11.50
N CYS A 381 -11.04 -4.45 -11.02
CA CYS A 381 -11.03 -4.89 -9.62
C CYS A 381 -10.44 -6.28 -9.38
N GLU A 382 -10.32 -7.10 -10.42
CA GLU A 382 -9.89 -8.50 -10.28
C GLU A 382 -8.37 -8.64 -10.37
N THR A 383 -7.76 -9.28 -9.38
CA THR A 383 -6.29 -9.43 -9.28
C THR A 383 -5.82 -10.88 -9.20
N LEU A 384 -6.70 -11.81 -8.82
CA LEU A 384 -6.45 -13.24 -8.77
C LEU A 384 -7.69 -14.02 -9.25
N ALA A 385 -7.58 -14.74 -10.37
CA ALA A 385 -8.62 -15.62 -10.90
C ALA A 385 -7.99 -16.73 -11.76
N LYS A 386 -8.79 -17.71 -12.20
CA LYS A 386 -8.36 -18.79 -13.08
C LYS A 386 -7.75 -18.25 -14.37
N ASN A 387 -6.52 -18.65 -14.66
CA ASN A 387 -5.75 -18.21 -15.83
C ASN A 387 -5.50 -16.67 -15.92
N LEU A 388 -5.80 -15.90 -14.87
CA LEU A 388 -5.56 -14.46 -14.84
C LEU A 388 -4.06 -14.17 -14.75
N THR A 389 -3.52 -13.64 -15.85
CA THR A 389 -2.17 -13.07 -15.98
C THR A 389 -2.27 -11.56 -16.12
N GLU A 390 -1.15 -10.85 -16.00
CA GLU A 390 -1.09 -9.40 -16.25
C GLU A 390 -1.55 -9.06 -17.69
N HIS A 391 -1.22 -9.89 -18.68
CA HIS A 391 -1.69 -9.74 -20.07
C HIS A 391 -3.21 -9.82 -20.14
N TYR A 392 -3.81 -10.89 -19.59
CA TYR A 392 -5.24 -11.13 -19.66
C TYR A 392 -6.05 -10.08 -18.89
N ALA A 393 -5.54 -9.61 -17.74
CA ALA A 393 -6.14 -8.50 -16.98
C ALA A 393 -6.20 -7.21 -17.83
N ILE A 394 -5.13 -6.90 -18.57
CA ILE A 394 -5.07 -5.71 -19.42
C ILE A 394 -5.97 -5.85 -20.65
N ASP A 395 -5.99 -7.03 -21.30
CA ASP A 395 -6.92 -7.29 -22.41
C ASP A 395 -8.38 -7.08 -21.98
N LYS A 396 -8.75 -7.65 -20.83
CA LYS A 396 -10.10 -7.52 -20.24
C LYS A 396 -10.45 -6.08 -19.90
N PHE A 397 -9.51 -5.32 -19.36
CA PHE A 397 -9.70 -3.89 -19.11
C PHE A 397 -9.90 -3.10 -20.41
N CYS A 398 -9.10 -3.37 -21.44
CA CYS A 398 -9.24 -2.72 -22.75
C CYS A 398 -10.57 -3.07 -23.43
N GLU A 399 -11.03 -4.32 -23.34
CA GLU A 399 -12.34 -4.78 -23.80
C GLU A 399 -13.48 -4.03 -23.08
N CYS A 400 -13.39 -3.89 -21.75
CA CYS A 400 -14.37 -3.15 -20.96
C CYS A 400 -14.45 -1.66 -21.37
N LEU A 401 -13.30 -0.99 -21.52
CA LEU A 401 -13.24 0.41 -21.99
C LEU A 401 -13.79 0.58 -23.41
N PHE A 402 -13.55 -0.39 -24.29
CA PHE A 402 -14.11 -0.38 -25.64
C PHE A 402 -15.64 -0.44 -25.61
N LEU A 403 -16.23 -1.42 -24.93
CA LEU A 403 -17.69 -1.58 -24.88
C LEU A 403 -18.40 -0.40 -24.17
N LEU A 404 -17.79 0.15 -23.11
CA LEU A 404 -18.29 1.36 -22.43
C LEU A 404 -18.29 2.60 -23.34
N THR A 405 -17.33 2.72 -24.27
CA THR A 405 -17.23 3.86 -25.18
C THR A 405 -17.91 3.66 -26.53
N GLU A 406 -18.27 2.42 -26.90
CA GLU A 406 -19.17 2.14 -28.04
C GLU A 406 -20.60 2.59 -27.74
N GLY A 407 -21.12 2.32 -26.53
CA GLY A 407 -22.46 2.78 -26.11
C GLY A 407 -22.61 4.30 -26.00
N ASP A 408 -21.49 5.02 -25.84
CA ASP A 408 -21.46 6.49 -25.75
C ASP A 408 -21.34 7.12 -27.15
N ASN A 409 -22.48 7.21 -27.84
CA ASN A 409 -22.61 7.83 -29.16
C ASN A 409 -22.58 9.36 -29.03
N TRP A 410 -21.42 9.93 -29.35
CA TRP A 410 -21.30 11.34 -29.65
C TRP A 410 -21.68 11.53 -31.11
N GLU A 411 -22.80 12.21 -31.35
CA GLU A 411 -22.95 12.97 -32.60
C GLU A 411 -21.92 14.10 -32.51
N GLU A 412 -20.94 14.10 -33.43
CA GLU A 412 -19.98 15.18 -33.54
C GLU A 412 -20.74 16.41 -34.06
N GLU A 413 -21.12 17.33 -33.15
CA GLU A 413 -21.52 18.68 -33.56
C GLU A 413 -20.30 19.33 -34.23
N GLU A 414 -20.29 19.34 -35.56
CA GLU A 414 -19.33 20.10 -36.34
C GLU A 414 -19.51 21.59 -35.98
N ASP A 415 -18.50 22.19 -35.35
CA ASP A 415 -18.39 23.63 -35.13
C ASP A 415 -18.27 24.34 -36.50
N GLU A 416 -19.38 24.47 -37.22
CA GLU A 416 -19.51 25.37 -38.37
C GLU A 416 -19.37 26.81 -37.87
N ALA A 417 -18.13 27.30 -37.89
CA ALA A 417 -17.79 28.68 -37.64
C ALA A 417 -18.52 29.59 -38.66
N GLN A 418 -19.69 30.11 -38.26
CA GLN A 418 -20.49 31.05 -39.06
C GLN A 418 -19.70 32.34 -39.31
N THR A 419 -18.99 32.35 -40.44
CA THR A 419 -18.36 33.53 -41.01
C THR A 419 -19.39 34.25 -41.88
N GLU A 420 -20.30 34.97 -41.21
CA GLU A 420 -21.24 35.90 -41.86
C GLU A 420 -20.45 36.95 -42.69
N PRO A 421 -20.68 37.06 -44.01
CA PRO A 421 -19.96 37.99 -44.86
C PRO A 421 -20.53 39.41 -44.72
N PHE A 422 -19.74 40.32 -44.16
CA PHE A 422 -20.09 41.74 -44.07
C PHE A 422 -20.22 42.36 -45.47
N THR A 423 -21.43 42.79 -45.85
CA THR A 423 -21.70 43.54 -47.09
C THR A 423 -21.90 45.03 -46.81
N ASP A 424 -21.08 45.89 -47.40
CA ASP A 424 -21.29 47.35 -47.40
C ASP A 424 -22.46 47.76 -48.32
N SER A 425 -23.37 48.62 -47.83
CA SER A 425 -23.79 49.85 -48.56
C SER A 425 -24.81 50.74 -47.83
N GLU A 426 -24.41 52.01 -47.66
CA GLU A 426 -25.18 53.25 -47.88
C GLU A 426 -26.48 53.61 -47.08
N ALA A 427 -26.25 54.38 -46.01
CA ALA A 427 -26.52 55.84 -45.94
C ALA A 427 -27.90 56.44 -45.52
N VAL A 428 -27.79 57.67 -44.96
CA VAL A 428 -28.83 58.72 -44.73
C VAL A 428 -29.79 58.44 -43.55
N GLN A 429 -29.82 59.17 -42.41
CA GLN A 429 -29.89 60.64 -42.25
C GLN A 429 -29.61 61.05 -40.77
N ASN A 430 -29.09 62.27 -40.54
CA ASN A 430 -28.94 62.92 -39.22
C ASN A 430 -30.16 63.86 -38.98
N PRO A 431 -30.54 64.29 -37.74
CA PRO A 431 -29.91 65.54 -37.24
C PRO A 431 -29.88 65.80 -35.70
N GLN A 432 -28.98 66.72 -35.31
CA GLN A 432 -28.90 67.50 -34.04
C GLN A 432 -28.52 66.75 -32.73
N GLY A 433 -27.62 67.26 -31.88
CA GLY A 433 -26.73 68.44 -31.98
C GLY A 433 -26.06 68.83 -30.65
N ILE A 434 -25.15 69.83 -30.70
CA ILE A 434 -24.56 70.60 -29.59
C ILE A 434 -23.32 69.98 -28.87
N ASN A 435 -22.13 70.51 -29.24
CA ASN A 435 -21.01 71.04 -28.41
C ASN A 435 -20.52 70.31 -27.13
N SER A 436 -19.22 70.28 -26.80
CA SER A 436 -18.07 71.08 -27.28
C SER A 436 -16.70 70.49 -26.91
N SER A 437 -15.70 70.78 -27.75
CA SER A 437 -14.29 71.07 -27.40
C SER A 437 -13.40 69.90 -26.91
N ASN A 438 -12.45 69.45 -27.74
CA ASN A 438 -11.10 70.02 -28.01
C ASN A 438 -10.08 69.59 -26.92
N ASP A 439 -8.84 69.21 -27.21
CA ASP A 439 -8.09 69.14 -28.48
C ASP A 439 -6.94 68.11 -28.36
N ASP A 440 -6.51 67.55 -29.50
CA ASP A 440 -5.11 67.32 -29.93
C ASP A 440 -4.03 66.71 -28.99
N LYS A 441 -3.06 65.90 -29.44
CA LYS A 441 -2.74 65.24 -30.74
C LYS A 441 -1.47 64.36 -30.53
N ILE A 442 -1.26 63.34 -31.38
CA ILE A 442 0.03 62.96 -32.03
C ILE A 442 1.27 62.66 -31.14
N SER A 443 2.08 61.62 -31.37
CA SER A 443 2.02 60.46 -32.28
C SER A 443 3.21 59.52 -32.01
N ASP A 444 3.11 58.28 -32.50
CA ASP A 444 4.15 57.55 -33.25
C ASP A 444 5.65 57.72 -32.88
N ASN A 445 6.32 56.63 -32.48
CA ASN A 445 6.89 55.61 -33.39
C ASN A 445 8.14 54.92 -32.80
N LYS A 446 8.10 53.59 -32.80
CA LYS A 446 9.13 52.63 -33.26
C LYS A 446 10.64 52.98 -33.15
N ASN A 447 11.35 52.19 -32.34
CA ASN A 447 12.34 51.15 -32.75
C ASN A 447 13.38 50.93 -31.63
N GLN A 448 13.57 49.70 -31.14
CA GLN A 448 14.59 48.76 -31.66
C GLN A 448 15.99 49.38 -31.82
N ASN A 449 16.87 49.23 -30.82
CA ASN A 449 17.79 48.07 -30.79
C ASN A 449 18.66 48.04 -29.51
N ASN A 450 19.02 46.82 -29.12
CA ASN A 450 19.93 46.49 -28.01
C ASN A 450 21.40 46.62 -28.49
N PRO A 451 22.38 46.96 -27.61
CA PRO A 451 23.31 45.90 -27.20
C PRO A 451 23.90 45.99 -25.77
N SER A 452 24.10 44.80 -25.17
CA SER A 452 25.34 44.30 -24.50
C SER A 452 26.56 45.24 -24.36
N ILE A 453 27.41 45.21 -23.31
CA ILE A 453 27.71 44.17 -22.27
C ILE A 453 28.63 44.75 -21.14
N LYS A 454 28.74 44.05 -19.98
CA LYS A 454 29.84 44.03 -18.96
C LYS A 454 29.98 45.08 -17.82
N GLU A 455 30.21 44.52 -16.60
CA GLU A 455 31.09 44.96 -15.49
C GLU A 455 30.79 46.33 -14.82
N GLU A 456 30.95 46.58 -13.51
CA GLU A 456 31.82 45.97 -12.48
C GLU A 456 31.41 46.38 -11.02
N ASN A 457 31.72 45.53 -10.03
CA ASN A 457 32.27 45.82 -8.68
C ASN A 457 31.65 46.76 -7.58
N ILE A 458 31.96 46.38 -6.32
CA ILE A 458 32.09 47.17 -5.05
C ILE A 458 30.87 47.43 -4.13
N ILE A 459 30.83 46.62 -3.06
CA ILE A 459 30.71 46.95 -1.62
C ILE A 459 30.08 48.30 -1.21
N GLY A 460 28.87 48.22 -0.64
CA GLY A 460 28.64 48.56 0.77
C GLY A 460 28.12 49.95 1.17
N LYS A 461 27.05 49.96 1.98
CA LYS A 461 26.83 50.94 3.06
C LYS A 461 25.86 50.41 4.12
N ASN A 462 26.30 50.43 5.38
CA ASN A 462 25.47 50.21 6.56
C ASN A 462 24.71 51.51 6.92
N SER A 463 23.60 51.36 7.63
CA SER A 463 23.25 52.26 8.74
C SER A 463 22.27 51.57 9.70
N ASN A 464 22.71 51.32 10.93
CA ASN A 464 21.85 51.11 12.10
C ASN A 464 22.70 51.39 13.35
N ASP A 465 22.36 52.46 14.07
CA ASP A 465 23.10 52.92 15.25
C ASP A 465 22.42 52.49 16.57
N ASP A 466 23.28 52.17 17.53
CA ASP A 466 23.16 52.39 18.98
C ASP A 466 21.87 52.00 19.76
N LYS A 467 22.03 51.16 20.81
CA LYS A 467 22.33 51.67 22.18
C LYS A 467 22.61 50.57 23.24
N SER A 468 23.90 50.38 23.53
CA SER A 468 24.54 50.46 24.86
C SER A 468 24.00 49.75 26.15
N LYS A 469 24.94 49.05 26.82
CA LYS A 469 25.19 48.92 28.30
C LYS A 469 24.28 48.01 29.16
N SER A 470 24.76 47.33 30.23
CA SER A 470 26.13 47.04 30.73
C SER A 470 26.11 46.06 31.95
N LYS A 471 27.32 45.68 32.45
CA LYS A 471 27.69 45.04 33.76
C LYS A 471 27.80 43.50 33.80
N GLU A 472 28.74 42.88 34.54
CA GLU A 472 30.10 43.27 35.01
C GLU A 472 30.84 42.04 35.64
N LYS A 473 32.19 42.10 35.71
CA LYS A 473 33.13 41.38 36.63
C LYS A 473 33.53 39.90 36.39
N ASN A 474 34.81 39.73 36.00
CA ASN A 474 35.96 39.15 36.76
C ASN A 474 35.80 37.73 37.42
N SER A 475 36.79 36.82 37.54
CA SER A 475 38.27 36.95 37.43
C SER A 475 39.03 35.58 37.49
N ILE A 476 40.17 35.46 36.78
CA ILE A 476 41.49 34.88 37.22
C ILE A 476 41.73 33.33 37.35
N HIS A 477 42.92 32.93 36.83
CA HIS A 477 43.72 31.68 37.01
C HIS A 477 43.14 30.32 36.53
N GLY A 478 43.92 29.35 36.02
CA GLY A 478 45.33 29.36 35.57
C GLY A 478 46.28 28.38 36.28
N THR A 479 46.52 27.20 35.69
CA THR A 479 47.72 26.31 35.74
C THR A 479 47.38 25.07 34.87
N SER A 480 48.12 24.57 33.87
CA SER A 480 49.55 24.51 33.50
C SER A 480 50.30 23.29 34.04
N THR A 481 50.53 22.31 33.16
CA THR A 481 51.82 21.63 32.85
C THR A 481 51.54 20.73 31.61
N LYS A 482 52.23 20.87 30.46
CA LYS A 482 53.63 20.51 30.14
C LYS A 482 53.91 19.04 30.45
N ASP A 483 54.51 18.21 29.59
CA ASP A 483 55.29 18.36 28.35
C ASP A 483 55.10 17.04 27.50
N LYS A 484 55.52 16.84 26.25
CA LYS A 484 56.42 17.56 25.31
C LYS A 484 56.11 17.16 23.84
N VAL A 485 56.87 17.71 22.89
CA VAL A 485 56.96 17.30 21.47
C VAL A 485 58.36 16.71 21.18
N LYS A 486 58.47 15.72 20.28
CA LYS A 486 59.53 15.58 19.23
C LYS A 486 59.27 14.33 18.37
N ASP A 487 59.09 14.48 17.06
CA ASP A 487 60.12 14.35 16.00
C ASP A 487 60.69 12.93 15.86
N SER A 488 60.91 12.32 14.69
CA SER A 488 60.44 12.45 13.30
C SER A 488 61.33 11.49 12.46
N THR A 489 60.87 11.11 11.27
CA THR A 489 61.64 10.76 10.04
C THR A 489 61.44 9.38 9.38
N LYS A 490 61.42 9.44 8.03
CA LYS A 490 61.79 8.43 7.01
C LYS A 490 60.84 7.26 6.66
N SER A 491 60.06 7.52 5.60
CA SER A 491 60.30 7.02 4.22
C SER A 491 60.16 5.52 3.87
N SER A 492 59.30 5.31 2.85
CA SER A 492 59.48 4.43 1.66
C SER A 492 59.28 2.90 1.72
N THR A 493 58.19 2.49 1.04
CA THR A 493 58.11 1.46 -0.04
C THR A 493 57.83 -0.03 0.24
N LYS A 494 57.00 -0.57 -0.69
CA LYS A 494 56.78 -1.98 -1.14
C LYS A 494 55.70 -2.86 -0.47
N ARG A 495 54.64 -3.09 -1.27
CA ARG A 495 53.77 -4.28 -1.44
C ARG A 495 53.11 -4.91 -0.19
N PRO A 496 51.76 -5.05 -0.16
CA PRO A 496 51.11 -6.01 0.73
C PRO A 496 51.32 -7.45 0.22
N ARG A 497 51.47 -8.38 1.16
CA ARG A 497 51.61 -9.82 0.95
C ARG A 497 50.29 -10.50 1.33
N VAL A 498 49.87 -11.49 0.54
CA VAL A 498 48.58 -12.20 0.70
C VAL A 498 48.74 -13.41 1.63
N LEU A 499 47.61 -13.88 2.17
CA LEU A 499 47.33 -15.19 2.82
C LEU A 499 47.54 -15.29 4.35
N PRO A 500 46.87 -16.25 5.04
CA PRO A 500 45.85 -17.20 4.55
C PRO A 500 44.49 -17.17 5.30
N LYS A 501 43.51 -17.90 4.75
CA LYS A 501 42.34 -18.42 5.49
C LYS A 501 42.74 -19.67 6.27
N GLU A 502 42.07 -19.94 7.39
CA GLU A 502 42.17 -21.24 8.08
C GLU A 502 41.13 -22.23 7.53
N GLU A 503 41.58 -23.45 7.25
CA GLU A 503 40.75 -24.64 7.00
C GLU A 503 41.24 -25.77 7.91
N SER A 504 40.32 -26.61 8.37
CA SER A 504 40.64 -27.79 9.19
C SER A 504 40.07 -29.08 8.57
N LYS A 505 40.97 -29.84 7.94
CA LYS A 505 41.24 -31.29 8.11
C LYS A 505 40.37 -32.01 9.17
N TYR A 506 39.94 -33.28 9.04
CA TYR A 506 40.38 -34.47 8.27
C TYR A 506 39.15 -35.46 8.14
N ASP A 507 39.12 -36.67 7.57
CA ASP A 507 40.08 -37.69 7.06
C ASP A 507 39.39 -38.53 5.93
N ASP A 508 40.07 -39.51 5.30
CA ASP A 508 39.69 -40.22 4.06
C ASP A 508 39.01 -41.62 4.18
N SER A 509 38.34 -42.09 3.11
CA SER A 509 38.38 -43.45 2.47
C SER A 509 37.31 -43.53 1.35
N GLU A 510 37.67 -43.61 0.05
CA GLU A 510 37.97 -44.83 -0.75
C GLU A 510 36.85 -45.90 -0.67
N ASP A 511 36.16 -46.26 -1.76
CA ASP A 511 36.68 -47.00 -2.93
C ASP A 511 35.72 -46.95 -4.18
N SER A 512 36.24 -47.35 -5.37
CA SER A 512 35.66 -47.84 -6.66
C SER A 512 34.14 -47.96 -6.93
N SER A 513 33.62 -47.99 -8.19
CA SER A 513 34.15 -47.72 -9.55
C SER A 513 33.01 -47.74 -10.60
N GLU A 514 33.16 -46.96 -11.69
CA GLU A 514 32.81 -47.20 -13.12
C GLU A 514 31.51 -47.91 -13.60
N ASP A 515 30.92 -47.29 -14.64
CA ASP A 515 30.19 -47.86 -15.81
C ASP A 515 28.87 -48.66 -15.62
N ASP A 516 27.81 -48.57 -16.43
CA ASP A 516 27.65 -48.13 -17.83
C ASP A 516 26.16 -47.84 -18.18
N SER A 517 25.96 -47.28 -19.38
CA SER A 517 24.78 -47.17 -20.25
C SER A 517 23.47 -47.95 -19.97
N GLY A 518 22.35 -47.24 -20.17
CA GLY A 518 21.61 -47.42 -21.44
C GLY A 518 20.30 -48.23 -21.47
N ASN A 519 19.25 -47.51 -21.88
CA ASN A 519 18.30 -47.87 -22.96
C ASN A 519 16.84 -48.26 -22.61
N ASP A 520 15.97 -47.82 -23.53
CA ASP A 520 14.51 -47.94 -23.60
C ASP A 520 13.93 -49.36 -23.42
N SER A 521 12.71 -49.49 -22.86
CA SER A 521 11.49 -49.53 -23.70
C SER A 521 10.17 -49.91 -22.98
N LYS A 522 9.07 -49.51 -23.63
CA LYS A 522 7.63 -49.65 -23.30
C LYS A 522 7.16 -51.06 -22.91
N ALA A 523 6.14 -51.16 -22.03
CA ALA A 523 4.73 -51.51 -22.38
C ALA A 523 3.91 -52.04 -21.17
N GLY A 524 2.58 -51.88 -21.19
CA GLY A 524 1.65 -52.73 -20.40
C GLY A 524 0.41 -52.03 -19.80
N HIS A 525 -0.78 -52.40 -20.29
CA HIS A 525 -2.14 -52.01 -19.84
C HIS A 525 -2.36 -52.04 -18.31
N GLN A 526 -3.15 -51.19 -17.65
CA GLN A 526 -4.50 -50.63 -17.89
C GLN A 526 -5.70 -51.58 -17.55
N ALA A 527 -6.57 -51.08 -16.66
CA ALA A 527 -8.01 -51.36 -16.47
C ALA A 527 -8.55 -52.68 -15.86
N ASN A 528 -9.32 -52.54 -14.78
CA ASN A 528 -10.78 -52.74 -14.76
C ASN A 528 -11.40 -51.95 -13.57
N LYS A 529 -12.43 -51.10 -13.76
CA LYS A 529 -13.89 -51.37 -13.84
C LYS A 529 -14.49 -51.92 -12.53
N GLY A 530 -15.63 -51.46 -12.00
CA GLY A 530 -16.57 -50.42 -12.46
C GLY A 530 -18.02 -50.95 -12.62
N GLU A 531 -19.01 -50.18 -12.12
CA GLU A 531 -20.45 -50.24 -12.47
C GLU A 531 -21.23 -51.53 -12.06
N ALA A 532 -22.57 -51.60 -11.92
CA ALA A 532 -23.71 -50.66 -11.92
C ALA A 532 -24.91 -51.34 -11.18
N ALA A 533 -25.74 -50.63 -10.40
CA ALA A 533 -27.10 -50.10 -10.71
C ALA A 533 -28.29 -51.09 -10.66
N THR A 534 -29.52 -50.53 -10.56
CA THR A 534 -30.85 -51.19 -10.43
C THR A 534 -31.13 -51.87 -9.08
N GLY A 535 -32.35 -51.88 -8.54
CA GLY A 535 -33.62 -51.26 -8.94
C GLY A 535 -34.81 -52.05 -8.35
N ASP A 536 -35.87 -51.34 -7.90
CA ASP A 536 -37.22 -51.86 -7.58
C ASP A 536 -37.31 -52.91 -6.43
N GLU A 537 -38.42 -53.20 -5.73
CA GLU A 537 -39.76 -52.60 -5.56
C GLU A 537 -40.32 -53.11 -4.19
N ASP A 538 -41.53 -52.69 -3.78
CA ASP A 538 -42.33 -53.23 -2.65
C ASP A 538 -41.76 -53.11 -1.20
N GLY A 539 -42.58 -53.09 -0.14
CA GLY A 539 -44.04 -53.06 -0.04
C GLY A 539 -44.53 -53.32 1.39
N ASP A 540 -45.44 -52.48 1.86
CA ASP A 540 -46.41 -52.65 2.97
C ASP A 540 -46.00 -53.17 4.38
N GLN A 541 -46.13 -52.24 5.35
CA GLN A 541 -46.96 -52.29 6.57
C GLN A 541 -46.84 -53.39 7.67
N ASN A 542 -47.20 -52.91 8.89
CA ASN A 542 -47.57 -53.62 10.12
C ASN A 542 -46.39 -54.24 10.94
N GLN A 543 -46.38 -54.19 12.27
CA GLN A 543 -47.43 -53.75 13.21
C GLN A 543 -46.89 -53.26 14.57
N ASN A 544 -47.58 -52.26 15.13
CA ASN A 544 -47.96 -52.07 16.52
C ASN A 544 -46.95 -52.07 17.72
N ASP A 545 -47.01 -50.93 18.40
CA ASP A 545 -47.43 -50.77 19.81
C ASP A 545 -46.43 -50.69 20.97
N ASN A 546 -46.55 -49.54 21.65
CA ASN A 546 -46.52 -49.32 23.10
C ASN A 546 -45.20 -49.52 23.88
N ALA A 547 -44.96 -48.82 24.99
CA ALA A 547 -45.46 -47.53 25.47
C ALA A 547 -44.64 -47.09 26.71
N GLN A 548 -44.46 -45.78 26.88
CA GLN A 548 -44.42 -45.04 28.16
C GLN A 548 -43.86 -45.70 29.45
N LYS A 549 -42.81 -45.08 29.99
CA LYS A 549 -42.83 -44.29 31.25
C LYS A 549 -41.47 -43.60 31.42
N LYS A 550 -41.38 -42.26 31.49
CA LYS A 550 -41.78 -41.32 32.57
C LYS A 550 -40.95 -41.42 33.86
N SER A 551 -40.19 -40.34 34.05
CA SER A 551 -40.04 -39.50 35.26
C SER A 551 -39.21 -39.95 36.46
N ASN A 552 -38.30 -39.04 36.82
CA ASN A 552 -37.64 -38.82 38.12
C ASN A 552 -36.55 -39.86 38.49
N ASP A 553 -35.44 -39.47 39.14
CA ASP A 553 -35.11 -38.19 39.80
C ASP A 553 -34.00 -37.37 39.10
#